data_AF-A0A971EK33-F1
#
_entry.id   AF-A0A971EK33-F1
#
_cell.length_a   1.000
_cell.length_b   1.000
_cell.length_c   1.000
_cell.angle_alpha   90.00
_cell.angle_beta   90.00
_cell.angle_gamma   90.00
#
_symmetry.space_group_name_H-M   'P 1'
#
loop_
_entity.id
_entity.type
_entity.pdbx_description
1 polymer ?
#
loop_
_entity_poly.entity_id
_entity_poly.type
_entity_poly.pdbx_seq_one_letter_code
_entity_poly.pdbx_strand_id
1 'polypeptide(L)'
;MKRRKWFGLVASLLLVLFAATGCGSSTQVPPVQTGPKAALAAEFAPYREVPVKVTPVVPAYQVAKDLSNVTNRSRFEFSPKAEKLLIENGFTVVPGQNAEFFMVYEKNRYDSVPNFVTTDAMLHNYHLFFNHLLKSVETKYLIPELKRLNSNMLAEAETHYRALKGTSWENAARRNVAFFAVGSRLLDPQAKIPSLVRKEVNRELALIAAHREVAISPVMAIGRTTPDVLEDLKEDYTQYIPRGHYTETEDLKNYFKSMMWYGRLTFRLKDEDETRSAVLINLALNQGDNLQSWEKLYQPTAFFVGKSDDLGYFQYQPLLKKVYGDKVSLSQLAGDSRKWQAFLDRARKLNPPAINSIPIFDETIQPDREREIKGFRFMGQRFTLDASVFQRLIYRKVRENPQGERRMLPKGLDIPAAMGSEEAYSLLKEMKETKYQNYPENMTKMKQYIAGLDKATWSQSLYWNWMYTLLPLIREKAEGYPSFMRNQAWVRKDLNTYLGSWTELK
;
A
#
# COMPACT_ATOMS: atom_id res chain seq x y z
N MET A 1 -22.49 44.55 -8.31
CA MET A 1 -21.51 43.53 -8.72
C MET A 1 -20.59 43.18 -7.55
N LYS A 2 -20.88 42.07 -6.84
CA LYS A 2 -19.93 41.33 -5.97
C LYS A 2 -20.66 40.06 -5.52
N ARG A 3 -20.27 38.90 -6.07
CA ARG A 3 -20.67 37.55 -5.63
C ARG A 3 -19.54 36.98 -4.78
N ARG A 4 -19.81 36.64 -3.52
CA ARG A 4 -19.21 35.50 -2.80
C ARG A 4 -19.74 35.43 -1.38
N LYS A 5 -20.31 34.28 -1.05
CA LYS A 5 -20.40 33.57 0.24
C LYS A 5 -21.74 32.85 0.23
N TRP A 6 -21.69 31.53 0.28
CA TRP A 6 -22.65 30.62 0.92
C TRP A 6 -22.24 29.20 0.49
N PHE A 7 -21.77 28.41 1.46
CA PHE A 7 -22.11 27.00 1.68
C PHE A 7 -21.20 26.49 2.80
N GLY A 8 -21.69 26.66 4.02
CA GLY A 8 -21.34 25.85 5.18
C GLY A 8 -22.55 24.99 5.54
N LEU A 9 -22.28 23.92 6.28
CA LEU A 9 -23.23 22.98 6.92
C LEU A 9 -23.99 22.02 6.00
N VAL A 10 -23.48 20.78 5.91
CA VAL A 10 -24.24 19.60 6.32
C VAL A 10 -23.25 18.63 6.99
N ALA A 11 -23.10 18.77 8.30
CA ALA A 11 -22.50 17.76 9.16
C ALA A 11 -23.47 17.59 10.33
N SER A 12 -23.82 16.33 10.63
CA SER A 12 -24.45 15.79 11.85
C SER A 12 -25.60 14.87 11.47
N LEU A 13 -25.44 13.56 11.71
CA LEU A 13 -26.35 12.71 12.50
C LEU A 13 -26.03 11.24 12.25
N LEU A 14 -25.40 10.59 13.23
CA LEU A 14 -25.95 9.42 13.90
C LEU A 14 -25.26 9.21 15.25
N LEU A 15 -26.07 9.46 16.28
CA LEU A 15 -25.94 9.27 17.73
C LEU A 15 -25.81 7.75 18.10
N VAL A 16 -25.47 7.23 19.29
CA VAL A 16 -24.90 7.62 20.61
C VAL A 16 -25.15 6.38 21.53
N LEU A 17 -24.26 6.13 22.53
CA LEU A 17 -24.45 5.42 23.84
C LEU A 17 -23.61 4.16 24.19
N PHE A 18 -22.85 4.41 25.27
CA PHE A 18 -22.57 3.62 26.48
C PHE A 18 -21.44 2.58 26.58
N ALA A 19 -20.77 2.78 27.72
CA ALA A 19 -19.66 2.09 28.35
C ALA A 19 -19.89 0.60 28.61
N ALA A 20 -18.81 -0.18 28.51
CA ALA A 20 -18.18 -0.88 29.63
C ALA A 20 -16.93 -1.63 29.12
N THR A 21 -15.96 -1.75 30.02
CA THR A 21 -14.60 -2.25 29.85
C THR A 21 -14.49 -3.71 29.43
N GLY A 22 -13.49 -4.04 28.62
CA GLY A 22 -13.03 -5.42 28.41
C GLY A 22 -11.62 -5.47 27.83
N CYS A 23 -10.62 -5.61 28.70
CA CYS A 23 -9.21 -5.75 28.34
C CYS A 23 -8.94 -7.05 27.55
N GLY A 24 -8.20 -6.93 26.44
CA GLY A 24 -7.69 -8.06 25.68
C GLY A 24 -6.41 -7.67 24.96
N SER A 25 -5.30 -7.70 25.69
CA SER A 25 -3.95 -7.41 25.24
C SER A 25 -3.35 -8.57 24.45
N SER A 26 -3.10 -8.38 23.15
CA SER A 26 -2.01 -9.07 22.45
C SER A 26 -1.20 -8.05 21.65
N THR A 27 0.01 -7.79 22.13
CA THR A 27 0.88 -6.66 21.77
C THR A 27 2.15 -7.10 21.04
N GLN A 28 2.08 -8.14 20.20
CA GLN A 28 3.20 -8.55 19.36
C GLN A 28 2.99 -8.10 17.91
N VAL A 29 4.03 -7.50 17.32
CA VAL A 29 4.09 -7.19 15.89
C VAL A 29 4.19 -8.53 15.16
N PRO A 30 3.21 -8.93 14.32
CA PRO A 30 3.29 -10.19 13.61
C PRO A 30 4.49 -10.15 12.65
N PRO A 31 5.33 -11.20 12.61
CA PRO A 31 6.42 -11.27 11.64
C PRO A 31 5.87 -11.30 10.21
N VAL A 32 6.58 -10.66 9.29
CA VAL A 32 6.30 -10.75 7.85
C VAL A 32 6.45 -12.21 7.43
N GLN A 33 5.39 -12.83 6.89
CA GLN A 33 5.41 -14.24 6.51
C GLN A 33 6.35 -14.48 5.32
N THR A 34 7.43 -15.21 5.56
CA THR A 34 8.30 -15.77 4.52
C THR A 34 7.74 -17.13 4.08
N GLY A 35 6.78 -17.13 3.15
CA GLY A 35 6.25 -18.36 2.56
C GLY A 35 7.33 -19.18 1.81
N PRO A 36 7.16 -20.51 1.63
CA PRO A 36 8.23 -21.43 1.20
C PRO A 36 8.75 -21.27 -0.26
N LYS A 37 8.19 -20.36 -1.06
CA LYS A 37 8.77 -19.93 -2.35
C LYS A 37 9.31 -18.48 -2.30
N ALA A 38 9.65 -17.98 -1.13
CA ALA A 38 10.13 -16.62 -0.87
C ALA A 38 11.52 -16.29 -1.47
N ALA A 39 12.03 -17.09 -2.40
CA ALA A 39 13.41 -16.99 -2.88
C ALA A 39 13.59 -16.07 -4.10
N LEU A 40 12.53 -15.55 -4.73
CA LEU A 40 12.71 -15.00 -6.09
C LEU A 40 13.34 -13.61 -6.19
N ALA A 41 13.20 -12.68 -5.23
CA ALA A 41 13.81 -11.34 -5.40
C ALA A 41 15.34 -11.37 -5.26
N ALA A 42 15.85 -12.04 -4.22
CA ALA A 42 17.28 -12.19 -3.99
C ALA A 42 17.96 -13.14 -4.99
N GLU A 43 17.22 -14.12 -5.54
CA GLU A 43 17.73 -15.02 -6.58
C GLU A 43 17.69 -14.39 -7.98
N PHE A 44 16.62 -13.64 -8.31
CA PHE A 44 16.46 -12.97 -9.61
C PHE A 44 17.40 -11.77 -9.76
N ALA A 45 17.50 -10.93 -8.73
CA ALA A 45 18.29 -9.70 -8.73
C ALA A 45 18.94 -9.48 -7.35
N PRO A 46 20.08 -10.16 -7.05
CA PRO A 46 20.72 -10.05 -5.75
C PRO A 46 21.18 -8.62 -5.49
N TYR A 47 20.83 -8.10 -4.31
CA TYR A 47 21.31 -6.79 -3.87
C TYR A 47 22.83 -6.82 -3.65
N ARG A 48 23.53 -5.91 -4.33
CA ARG A 48 24.97 -5.71 -4.17
C ARG A 48 25.20 -4.36 -3.51
N GLU A 49 25.64 -4.38 -2.27
CA GLU A 49 26.02 -3.16 -1.57
C GLU A 49 27.28 -2.57 -2.19
N VAL A 50 27.23 -1.28 -2.53
CA VAL A 50 28.39 -0.49 -2.92
C VAL A 50 28.78 0.35 -1.71
N PRO A 51 29.86 0.01 -0.99
CA PRO A 51 30.22 0.72 0.23
C PRO A 51 30.71 2.13 -0.10
N VAL A 52 30.08 3.14 0.51
CA VAL A 52 30.53 4.53 0.44
C VAL A 52 31.30 4.84 1.72
N LYS A 53 32.63 4.91 1.63
CA LYS A 53 33.51 5.31 2.73
C LYS A 53 33.88 6.77 2.56
N VAL A 54 33.37 7.64 3.43
CA VAL A 54 33.65 9.07 3.43
C VAL A 54 34.12 9.48 4.81
N THR A 55 35.31 10.09 4.88
CA THR A 55 35.80 10.78 6.08
C THR A 55 35.59 12.28 5.85
N PRO A 56 34.63 12.91 6.54
CA PRO A 56 34.36 14.34 6.38
C PRO A 56 35.49 15.17 7.00
N VAL A 57 36.07 16.12 6.24
CA VAL A 57 37.27 16.90 6.65
C VAL A 57 37.16 18.39 6.35
N VAL A 58 35.97 18.91 6.05
CA VAL A 58 35.75 20.33 5.76
C VAL A 58 35.87 21.15 7.06
N PRO A 59 36.80 22.12 7.15
CA PRO A 59 36.89 23.02 8.30
C PRO A 59 35.60 23.82 8.48
N ALA A 60 35.25 24.12 9.73
CA ALA A 60 34.08 24.94 10.01
C ALA A 60 34.28 26.37 9.48
N TYR A 61 33.28 26.88 8.76
CA TYR A 61 33.20 28.26 8.27
C TYR A 61 31.84 28.88 8.59
N GLN A 62 31.76 30.21 8.49
CA GLN A 62 30.52 30.98 8.61
C GLN A 62 30.42 31.99 7.46
N VAL A 63 29.20 32.32 7.06
CA VAL A 63 28.96 33.38 6.08
C VAL A 63 29.09 34.74 6.78
N ALA A 64 29.90 35.64 6.22
CA ALA A 64 30.09 36.98 6.77
C ALA A 64 28.79 37.79 6.67
N LYS A 65 28.54 38.68 7.64
CA LYS A 65 27.29 39.46 7.71
C LYS A 65 27.09 40.38 6.49
N ASP A 66 28.18 40.80 5.87
CA ASP A 66 28.23 41.62 4.65
C ASP A 66 28.38 40.77 3.38
N LEU A 67 28.37 39.44 3.51
CA LEU A 67 28.57 38.46 2.44
C LEU A 67 29.91 38.60 1.70
N SER A 68 30.89 39.28 2.30
CA SER A 68 32.22 39.53 1.72
C SER A 68 32.99 38.25 1.39
N ASN A 69 32.70 37.15 2.10
CA ASN A 69 33.30 35.84 1.87
C ASN A 69 32.43 34.90 1.00
N VAL A 70 31.37 35.40 0.37
CA VAL A 70 30.54 34.65 -0.58
C VAL A 70 30.98 34.95 -2.00
N THR A 71 31.64 33.96 -2.62
CA THR A 71 32.02 34.02 -4.04
C THR A 71 30.77 34.24 -4.91
N ASN A 72 30.88 35.07 -5.94
CA ASN A 72 29.82 35.40 -6.89
C ASN A 72 28.61 36.14 -6.29
N ARG A 73 28.69 36.72 -5.09
CA ARG A 73 27.57 37.48 -4.47
C ARG A 73 26.98 38.56 -5.37
N SER A 74 27.80 39.28 -6.15
CA SER A 74 27.35 40.33 -7.06
C SER A 74 26.48 39.81 -8.22
N ARG A 75 26.46 38.50 -8.46
CA ARG A 75 25.70 37.86 -9.54
C ARG A 75 24.27 37.50 -9.13
N PHE A 76 23.90 37.67 -7.86
CA PHE A 76 22.60 37.28 -7.33
C PHE A 76 21.95 38.42 -6.56
N GLU A 77 20.66 38.61 -6.81
CA GLU A 77 19.81 39.50 -6.02
C GLU A 77 19.04 38.69 -4.98
N PHE A 78 19.20 39.05 -3.71
CA PHE A 78 18.50 38.40 -2.60
C PHE A 78 17.50 39.37 -1.97
N SER A 79 16.31 38.87 -1.64
CA SER A 79 15.43 39.59 -0.73
C SER A 79 16.10 39.71 0.65
N PRO A 80 15.76 40.73 1.47
CA PRO A 80 16.31 40.87 2.81
C PRO A 80 16.15 39.60 3.67
N LYS A 81 15.04 38.87 3.49
CA LYS A 81 14.79 37.59 4.16
C LYS A 81 15.73 36.49 3.67
N ALA A 82 15.94 36.38 2.35
CA ALA A 82 16.81 35.37 1.77
C ALA A 82 18.28 35.59 2.17
N GLU A 83 18.73 36.85 2.18
CA GLU A 83 20.06 37.24 2.64
C GLU A 83 20.27 36.90 4.12
N LYS A 84 19.31 37.26 4.99
CA LYS A 84 19.35 36.88 6.40
C LYS A 84 19.48 35.37 6.60
N LEU A 85 18.66 34.59 5.90
CA LEU A 85 18.71 33.12 5.97
C LEU A 85 20.02 32.53 5.44
N LEU A 86 20.61 33.14 4.41
CA LEU A 86 21.92 32.73 3.87
C LEU A 86 23.03 32.96 4.90
N ILE A 87 23.02 34.10 5.60
CA ILE A 87 23.99 34.41 6.66
C ILE A 87 23.82 33.43 7.82
N GLU A 88 22.58 33.19 8.26
CA GLU A 88 22.27 32.34 9.41
C GLU A 88 22.56 30.86 9.15
N ASN A 89 22.16 30.34 7.98
CA ASN A 89 22.19 28.90 7.71
C ASN A 89 23.34 28.48 6.78
N GLY A 90 24.04 29.43 6.14
CA GLY A 90 24.98 29.14 5.06
C GLY A 90 24.33 28.71 3.74
N PHE A 91 23.00 28.67 3.69
CA PHE A 91 22.20 28.42 2.48
C PHE A 91 20.83 29.09 2.60
N THR A 92 20.13 29.26 1.47
CA THR A 92 18.75 29.72 1.44
C THR A 92 17.98 29.03 0.32
N VAL A 93 16.67 28.86 0.49
CA VAL A 93 15.79 28.28 -0.54
C VAL A 93 14.87 29.38 -1.05
N VAL A 94 14.93 29.64 -2.35
CA VAL A 94 14.10 30.63 -3.04
C VAL A 94 13.20 29.94 -4.06
N PRO A 95 11.99 30.47 -4.35
CA PRO A 95 11.13 29.92 -5.39
C PRO A 95 11.84 29.87 -6.74
N GLY A 96 11.84 28.69 -7.37
CA GLY A 96 12.33 28.50 -8.74
C GLY A 96 11.18 28.47 -9.75
N GLN A 97 11.49 28.74 -11.02
CA GLN A 97 10.52 28.61 -12.14
C GLN A 97 10.80 27.39 -13.02
N ASN A 98 11.88 26.65 -12.74
CA ASN A 98 12.26 25.49 -13.55
C ASN A 98 11.35 24.32 -13.24
N ALA A 99 10.86 23.67 -14.30
CA ALA A 99 10.07 22.45 -14.18
C ALA A 99 10.93 21.25 -13.78
N GLU A 100 12.20 21.24 -14.18
CA GLU A 100 13.12 20.11 -14.03
C GLU A 100 14.50 20.54 -13.54
N PHE A 101 15.20 19.65 -12.83
CA PHE A 101 16.53 19.92 -12.28
C PHE A 101 17.57 20.25 -13.35
N PHE A 102 17.52 19.56 -14.50
CA PHE A 102 18.52 19.74 -15.55
C PHE A 102 18.52 21.16 -16.15
N MET A 103 17.38 21.86 -16.12
CA MET A 103 17.27 23.23 -16.61
C MET A 103 18.14 24.19 -15.79
N VAL A 104 18.19 23.99 -14.46
CA VAL A 104 19.10 24.74 -13.58
C VAL A 104 20.55 24.43 -13.92
N TYR A 105 20.87 23.15 -14.11
CA TYR A 105 22.24 22.72 -14.37
C TYR A 105 22.77 23.19 -15.72
N GLU A 106 21.90 23.22 -16.73
CA GLU A 106 22.20 23.75 -18.05
C GLU A 106 22.42 25.26 -18.01
N LYS A 107 21.51 26.01 -17.36
CA LYS A 107 21.68 27.47 -17.19
C LYS A 107 22.98 27.79 -16.46
N ASN A 108 23.25 27.10 -15.35
CA ASN A 108 24.48 27.24 -14.59
C ASN A 108 25.73 27.00 -15.45
N ARG A 109 25.69 26.02 -16.37
CA ARG A 109 26.79 25.77 -17.31
C ARG A 109 27.02 26.94 -18.25
N TYR A 110 25.98 27.49 -18.87
CA TYR A 110 26.11 28.66 -19.75
C TYR A 110 26.58 29.91 -19.00
N ASP A 111 26.10 30.08 -17.77
CA ASP A 111 26.44 31.21 -16.91
C ASP A 111 27.76 31.01 -16.16
N SER A 112 28.45 29.87 -16.29
CA SER A 112 29.65 29.56 -15.50
C SER A 112 29.41 29.68 -13.97
N VAL A 113 28.27 29.18 -13.51
CA VAL A 113 27.91 29.03 -12.08
C VAL A 113 28.13 27.57 -11.69
N PRO A 114 28.82 27.26 -10.58
CA PRO A 114 28.97 25.88 -10.12
C PRO A 114 27.63 25.22 -9.79
N ASN A 115 27.45 23.98 -10.22
CA ASN A 115 26.26 23.20 -9.89
C ASN A 115 26.31 22.67 -8.47
N PHE A 116 25.23 22.89 -7.72
CA PHE A 116 24.95 22.19 -6.48
C PHE A 116 23.92 21.09 -6.73
N VAL A 117 24.40 19.85 -6.84
CA VAL A 117 23.55 18.68 -7.10
C VAL A 117 23.07 18.12 -5.77
N THR A 118 21.75 18.10 -5.56
CA THR A 118 21.14 17.55 -4.36
C THR A 118 20.69 16.11 -4.56
N THR A 119 20.44 15.41 -3.44
CA THR A 119 19.84 14.07 -3.46
C THR A 119 18.48 14.05 -4.17
N ASP A 120 17.74 15.17 -4.18
CA ASP A 120 16.46 15.31 -4.87
C ASP A 120 16.56 14.95 -6.35
N ALA A 121 17.60 15.43 -7.05
CA ALA A 121 17.79 15.13 -8.48
C ALA A 121 18.08 13.64 -8.73
N MET A 122 18.78 12.97 -7.82
CA MET A 122 19.07 11.53 -7.93
C MET A 122 17.83 10.69 -7.66
N LEU A 123 17.06 11.04 -6.62
CA LEU A 123 15.82 10.34 -6.25
C LEU A 123 14.75 10.52 -7.32
N HIS A 124 14.63 11.72 -7.90
CA HIS A 124 13.70 11.98 -8.99
C HIS A 124 14.04 11.13 -10.24
N ASN A 125 15.32 11.05 -10.62
CA ASN A 125 15.74 10.17 -11.72
C ASN A 125 15.45 8.69 -11.42
N TYR A 126 15.64 8.26 -10.17
CA TYR A 126 15.28 6.90 -9.74
C TYR A 126 13.77 6.65 -9.87
N HIS A 127 12.93 7.62 -9.48
CA HIS A 127 11.48 7.57 -9.67
C HIS A 127 11.11 7.42 -11.15
N LEU A 128 11.67 8.26 -12.03
CA LEU A 128 11.38 8.20 -13.46
C LEU A 128 11.75 6.84 -14.06
N PHE A 129 12.90 6.29 -13.68
CA PHE A 129 13.32 4.97 -14.13
C PHE A 129 12.38 3.86 -13.60
N PHE A 130 12.05 3.88 -12.31
CA PHE A 130 11.13 2.93 -11.69
C PHE A 130 9.76 2.96 -12.38
N ASN A 131 9.20 4.15 -12.58
CA ASN A 131 7.90 4.35 -13.22
C ASN A 131 7.90 3.86 -14.67
N HIS A 132 8.93 4.22 -15.45
CA HIS A 132 9.07 3.76 -16.83
C HIS A 132 9.17 2.22 -16.92
N LEU A 133 9.95 1.61 -16.04
CA LEU A 133 10.11 0.15 -15.98
C LEU A 133 8.78 -0.53 -15.62
N LEU A 134 8.09 -0.07 -14.58
CA LEU A 134 6.81 -0.62 -14.13
C LEU A 134 5.77 -0.54 -15.26
N LYS A 135 5.56 0.66 -15.82
CA LYS A 135 4.64 0.87 -16.94
C LYS A 135 4.95 -0.02 -18.14
N SER A 136 6.23 -0.17 -18.47
CA SER A 136 6.67 -1.01 -19.59
C SER A 136 6.37 -2.48 -19.34
N VAL A 137 6.63 -2.97 -18.13
CA VAL A 137 6.33 -4.36 -17.72
C VAL A 137 4.82 -4.62 -17.75
N GLU A 138 4.03 -3.70 -17.21
CA GLU A 138 2.57 -3.79 -17.18
C GLU A 138 2.00 -3.86 -18.60
N THR A 139 2.38 -2.90 -19.44
CA THR A 139 1.84 -2.78 -20.81
C THR A 139 2.24 -3.97 -21.67
N LYS A 140 3.52 -4.37 -21.65
CA LYS A 140 4.04 -5.37 -22.58
C LYS A 140 3.78 -6.82 -22.14
N TYR A 141 3.70 -7.08 -20.83
CA TYR A 141 3.66 -8.44 -20.31
C TYR A 141 2.47 -8.71 -19.39
N LEU A 142 2.19 -7.83 -18.42
CA LEU A 142 1.16 -8.15 -17.41
C LEU A 142 -0.26 -8.00 -17.94
N ILE A 143 -0.54 -7.01 -18.79
CA ILE A 143 -1.87 -6.84 -19.41
C ILE A 143 -2.26 -8.04 -20.28
N PRO A 144 -1.43 -8.49 -21.25
CA PRO A 144 -1.75 -9.70 -22.03
C PRO A 144 -1.91 -10.94 -21.16
N GLU A 145 -1.05 -11.11 -20.15
CA GLU A 145 -1.09 -12.26 -19.24
C GLU A 145 -2.36 -12.27 -18.38
N LEU A 146 -2.78 -11.11 -17.88
CA LEU A 146 -4.01 -10.98 -17.11
C LEU A 146 -5.25 -11.26 -17.98
N LYS A 147 -5.26 -10.85 -19.26
CA LYS A 147 -6.34 -11.20 -20.20
C LYS A 147 -6.46 -12.72 -20.36
N ARG A 148 -5.34 -13.42 -20.54
CA ARG A 148 -5.29 -14.89 -20.63
C ARG A 148 -5.80 -15.55 -19.35
N LEU A 149 -5.26 -15.12 -18.19
CA LEU A 149 -5.65 -15.68 -16.91
C LEU A 149 -7.14 -15.44 -16.62
N ASN A 150 -7.66 -14.24 -16.90
CA ASN A 150 -9.07 -13.91 -16.73
C ASN A 150 -9.98 -14.85 -17.53
N SER A 151 -9.66 -15.06 -18.81
CA SER A 151 -10.41 -15.97 -19.68
C SER A 151 -10.43 -17.40 -19.12
N ASN A 152 -9.28 -17.92 -18.70
CA ASN A 152 -9.18 -19.28 -18.19
C ASN A 152 -9.88 -19.43 -16.82
N MET A 153 -9.69 -18.50 -15.90
CA MET A 153 -10.30 -18.55 -14.58
C MET A 153 -11.83 -18.42 -14.66
N LEU A 154 -12.35 -17.60 -15.58
CA LEU A 154 -13.78 -17.51 -15.84
C LEU A 154 -14.34 -18.83 -16.39
N ALA A 155 -13.64 -19.46 -17.34
CA ALA A 155 -14.03 -20.76 -17.89
C ALA A 155 -14.04 -21.88 -16.83
N GLU A 156 -13.03 -21.92 -15.96
CA GLU A 156 -12.98 -22.86 -14.83
C GLU A 156 -14.10 -22.59 -13.82
N ALA A 157 -14.38 -21.33 -13.52
CA ALA A 157 -15.48 -20.96 -12.63
C ALA A 157 -16.84 -21.41 -13.18
N GLU A 158 -17.08 -21.30 -14.50
CA GLU A 158 -18.30 -21.81 -15.14
C GLU A 158 -18.38 -23.35 -15.10
N THR A 159 -17.25 -24.03 -15.27
CA THR A 159 -17.17 -25.49 -15.13
C THR A 159 -17.47 -25.94 -13.70
N HIS A 160 -16.88 -25.27 -12.69
CA HIS A 160 -17.19 -25.51 -11.29
C HIS A 160 -18.67 -25.26 -10.97
N TYR A 161 -19.26 -24.18 -11.47
CA TYR A 161 -20.67 -23.88 -11.27
C TYR A 161 -21.58 -24.98 -11.84
N ARG A 162 -21.31 -25.43 -13.08
CA ARG A 162 -22.09 -26.52 -13.70
C ARG A 162 -22.00 -27.82 -12.91
N ALA A 163 -20.81 -28.16 -12.41
CA ALA A 163 -20.58 -29.40 -11.66
C ALA A 163 -21.17 -29.38 -10.23
N LEU A 164 -21.27 -28.21 -9.62
CA LEU A 164 -21.71 -28.05 -8.22
C LEU A 164 -23.16 -27.59 -8.08
N LYS A 165 -23.88 -27.46 -9.20
CA LYS A 165 -25.30 -27.08 -9.21
C LYS A 165 -26.13 -28.06 -8.36
N GLY A 166 -27.01 -27.52 -7.51
CA GLY A 166 -27.82 -28.28 -6.57
C GLY A 166 -27.09 -28.71 -5.29
N THR A 167 -25.80 -28.40 -5.13
CA THR A 167 -25.05 -28.68 -3.90
C THR A 167 -24.96 -27.45 -3.00
N SER A 168 -24.49 -27.62 -1.76
CA SER A 168 -24.20 -26.51 -0.84
C SER A 168 -23.08 -25.57 -1.34
N TRP A 169 -22.37 -25.92 -2.42
CA TRP A 169 -21.31 -25.12 -3.02
C TRP A 169 -21.76 -24.32 -4.25
N GLU A 170 -23.01 -24.47 -4.69
CA GLU A 170 -23.52 -23.77 -5.89
C GLU A 170 -23.35 -22.25 -5.78
N ASN A 171 -23.67 -21.68 -4.62
CA ASN A 171 -23.61 -20.23 -4.41
C ASN A 171 -22.17 -19.69 -4.50
N ALA A 172 -21.23 -20.37 -3.83
CA ALA A 172 -19.81 -20.06 -3.91
C ALA A 172 -19.26 -20.15 -5.34
N ALA A 173 -19.68 -21.16 -6.11
CA ALA A 173 -19.28 -21.31 -7.51
C ALA A 173 -19.88 -20.20 -8.38
N ARG A 174 -21.16 -19.85 -8.19
CA ARG A 174 -21.82 -18.73 -8.86
C ARG A 174 -21.14 -17.40 -8.57
N ARG A 175 -20.73 -17.16 -7.31
CA ARG A 175 -19.95 -15.98 -6.92
C ARG A 175 -18.63 -15.89 -7.69
N ASN A 176 -17.91 -17.00 -7.86
CA ASN A 176 -16.65 -17.01 -8.61
C ASN A 176 -16.85 -16.68 -10.10
N VAL A 177 -17.94 -17.16 -10.73
CA VAL A 177 -18.28 -16.75 -12.10
C VAL A 177 -18.47 -15.24 -12.17
N ALA A 178 -19.20 -14.64 -11.23
CA ALA A 178 -19.37 -13.19 -11.17
C ALA A 178 -18.06 -12.45 -10.91
N PHE A 179 -17.24 -12.94 -9.98
CA PHE A 179 -15.96 -12.35 -9.60
C PHE A 179 -14.98 -12.24 -10.77
N PHE A 180 -14.81 -13.32 -11.54
CA PHE A 180 -13.94 -13.29 -12.73
C PHE A 180 -14.60 -12.59 -13.92
N ALA A 181 -15.93 -12.57 -14.03
CA ALA A 181 -16.61 -11.78 -15.06
C ALA A 181 -16.43 -10.27 -14.86
N VAL A 182 -16.45 -9.78 -13.61
CA VAL A 182 -16.15 -8.37 -13.29
C VAL A 182 -14.72 -8.03 -13.69
N GLY A 183 -13.73 -8.79 -13.20
CA GLY A 183 -12.32 -8.53 -13.54
C GLY A 183 -12.04 -8.62 -15.04
N SER A 184 -12.64 -9.59 -15.74
CA SER A 184 -12.55 -9.72 -17.20
C SER A 184 -13.14 -8.49 -17.90
N ARG A 185 -14.32 -8.02 -17.50
CA ARG A 185 -14.99 -6.87 -18.11
C ARG A 185 -14.29 -5.54 -17.80
N LEU A 186 -13.66 -5.41 -16.63
CA LEU A 186 -12.85 -4.24 -16.28
C LEU A 186 -11.60 -4.14 -17.15
N LEU A 187 -10.95 -5.27 -17.43
CA LEU A 187 -9.74 -5.32 -18.25
C LEU A 187 -10.04 -5.21 -19.76
N ASP A 188 -11.10 -5.86 -20.21
CA ASP A 188 -11.56 -5.85 -21.59
C ASP A 188 -13.07 -5.52 -21.63
N PRO A 189 -13.45 -4.30 -22.06
CA PRO A 189 -14.85 -3.89 -22.18
C PRO A 189 -15.71 -4.81 -23.06
N GLN A 190 -15.11 -5.60 -23.95
CA GLN A 190 -15.79 -6.56 -24.84
C GLN A 190 -15.95 -7.96 -24.24
N ALA A 191 -15.33 -8.25 -23.08
CA ALA A 191 -15.42 -9.56 -22.44
C ALA A 191 -16.88 -9.96 -22.15
N LYS A 192 -17.29 -11.15 -22.57
CA LYS A 192 -18.68 -11.61 -22.39
C LYS A 192 -19.00 -11.78 -20.90
N ILE A 193 -20.17 -11.26 -20.48
CA ILE A 193 -20.69 -11.48 -19.14
C ILE A 193 -21.68 -12.66 -19.20
N PRO A 194 -21.45 -13.75 -18.45
CA PRO A 194 -22.36 -14.88 -18.41
C PRO A 194 -23.76 -14.46 -17.94
N SER A 195 -24.81 -14.97 -18.60
CA SER A 195 -26.20 -14.56 -18.31
C SER A 195 -26.60 -14.79 -16.85
N LEU A 196 -26.09 -15.86 -16.23
CA LEU A 196 -26.45 -16.28 -14.88
C LEU A 196 -26.00 -15.30 -13.76
N VAL A 197 -25.05 -14.41 -14.04
CA VAL A 197 -24.51 -13.41 -13.09
C VAL A 197 -24.62 -11.97 -13.61
N ARG A 198 -25.28 -11.76 -14.75
CA ARG A 198 -25.29 -10.47 -15.45
C ARG A 198 -25.80 -9.32 -14.59
N LYS A 199 -26.84 -9.58 -13.78
CA LYS A 199 -27.44 -8.57 -12.91
C LYS A 199 -26.44 -8.07 -11.85
N GLU A 200 -25.78 -9.00 -11.17
CA GLU A 200 -24.84 -8.70 -10.10
C GLU A 200 -23.56 -8.06 -10.65
N VAL A 201 -23.02 -8.59 -11.76
CA VAL A 201 -21.85 -8.04 -12.45
C VAL A 201 -22.11 -6.61 -12.92
N ASN A 202 -23.25 -6.33 -13.57
CA ASN A 202 -23.55 -4.98 -14.05
C ASN A 202 -23.71 -3.97 -12.90
N ARG A 203 -24.29 -4.39 -11.76
CA ARG A 203 -24.39 -3.53 -10.57
C ARG A 203 -23.02 -3.24 -9.97
N GLU A 204 -22.16 -4.24 -9.88
CA GLU A 204 -20.78 -4.08 -9.41
C GLU A 204 -19.99 -3.11 -10.30
N LEU A 205 -20.07 -3.30 -11.62
CA LEU A 205 -19.42 -2.43 -12.58
C LEU A 205 -19.94 -0.98 -12.51
N ALA A 206 -21.23 -0.78 -12.23
CA ALA A 206 -21.80 0.56 -12.05
C ALA A 206 -21.22 1.27 -10.82
N LEU A 207 -21.04 0.57 -9.69
CA LEU A 207 -20.42 1.12 -8.49
C LEU A 207 -18.95 1.48 -8.72
N ILE A 208 -18.19 0.59 -9.37
CA ILE A 208 -16.80 0.84 -9.78
C ILE A 208 -16.71 2.03 -10.73
N ALA A 209 -17.61 2.13 -11.71
CA ALA A 209 -17.68 3.24 -12.65
C ALA A 209 -18.13 4.56 -12.02
N ALA A 210 -18.77 4.54 -10.84
CA ALA A 210 -19.18 5.74 -10.12
C ALA A 210 -18.08 6.26 -9.18
N HIS A 211 -17.34 5.36 -8.50
CA HIS A 211 -16.21 5.66 -7.62
C HIS A 211 -16.50 6.72 -6.53
N ARG A 212 -17.69 6.66 -5.91
CA ARG A 212 -18.17 7.71 -4.98
C ARG A 212 -18.26 7.31 -3.52
N GLU A 213 -18.43 6.03 -3.23
CA GLU A 213 -18.92 5.60 -1.92
C GLU A 213 -18.34 4.27 -1.46
N VAL A 214 -18.55 4.00 -0.18
CA VAL A 214 -18.39 2.68 0.42
C VAL A 214 -19.75 2.01 0.42
N ALA A 215 -19.89 0.88 -0.27
CA ALA A 215 -21.16 0.16 -0.38
C ALA A 215 -20.95 -1.36 -0.33
N ILE A 216 -22.03 -2.10 -0.05
CA ILE A 216 -22.02 -3.57 -0.08
C ILE A 216 -21.78 -4.03 -1.52
N SER A 217 -20.81 -4.93 -1.72
CA SER A 217 -20.52 -5.47 -3.04
C SER A 217 -21.66 -6.38 -3.54
N PRO A 218 -22.29 -6.07 -4.69
CA PRO A 218 -23.32 -6.92 -5.28
C PRO A 218 -22.85 -8.34 -5.58
N VAL A 219 -21.58 -8.52 -5.96
CA VAL A 219 -21.01 -9.84 -6.22
C VAL A 219 -20.79 -10.62 -4.93
N MET A 220 -20.23 -9.99 -3.90
CA MET A 220 -19.95 -10.69 -2.64
C MET A 220 -21.22 -11.03 -1.87
N ALA A 221 -22.28 -10.23 -2.03
CA ALA A 221 -23.60 -10.47 -1.47
C ALA A 221 -24.44 -11.52 -2.25
N ILE A 222 -23.92 -12.15 -3.31
CA ILE A 222 -24.63 -13.24 -4.00
C ILE A 222 -25.03 -14.34 -3.00
N GLY A 223 -26.32 -14.70 -3.05
CA GLY A 223 -26.93 -15.71 -2.17
C GLY A 223 -27.49 -15.16 -0.85
N ARG A 224 -27.23 -13.89 -0.53
CA ARG A 224 -27.80 -13.23 0.65
C ARG A 224 -29.18 -12.65 0.30
N THR A 225 -30.19 -13.04 1.07
CA THR A 225 -31.58 -12.60 0.87
C THR A 225 -31.87 -11.27 1.55
N THR A 226 -31.18 -10.97 2.65
CA THR A 226 -31.31 -9.73 3.42
C THR A 226 -29.92 -9.12 3.62
N PRO A 227 -29.66 -7.92 3.08
CA PRO A 227 -28.40 -7.24 3.32
C PRO A 227 -28.21 -6.93 4.80
N ASP A 228 -27.04 -7.25 5.33
CA ASP A 228 -26.62 -6.91 6.68
C ASP A 228 -25.45 -5.93 6.61
N VAL A 229 -25.71 -4.68 6.97
CA VAL A 229 -24.72 -3.59 6.91
C VAL A 229 -23.53 -3.84 7.84
N LEU A 230 -23.66 -4.69 8.85
CA LEU A 230 -22.59 -5.06 9.79
C LEU A 230 -21.79 -6.28 9.32
N GLU A 231 -22.45 -7.24 8.66
CA GLU A 231 -21.83 -8.52 8.28
C GLU A 231 -21.43 -8.63 6.81
N ASP A 232 -22.08 -7.91 5.90
CA ASP A 232 -21.78 -7.96 4.47
C ASP A 232 -20.47 -7.25 4.13
N LEU A 233 -19.74 -7.78 3.15
CA LEU A 233 -18.51 -7.16 2.69
C LEU A 233 -18.82 -5.83 2.01
N LYS A 234 -18.23 -4.76 2.54
CA LYS A 234 -18.23 -3.44 1.91
C LYS A 234 -16.97 -3.21 1.11
N GLU A 235 -17.13 -2.60 -0.03
CA GLU A 235 -16.02 -2.13 -0.87
C GLU A 235 -16.00 -0.61 -0.89
N ASP A 236 -14.81 -0.03 -0.85
CA ASP A 236 -14.59 1.40 -1.03
C ASP A 236 -14.34 1.67 -2.52
N TYR A 237 -15.39 2.07 -3.22
CA TYR A 237 -15.32 2.27 -4.67
C TYR A 237 -14.50 3.51 -5.06
N THR A 238 -14.18 4.41 -4.12
CA THR A 238 -13.30 5.56 -4.39
C THR A 238 -11.88 5.12 -4.78
N GLN A 239 -11.49 3.89 -4.42
CA GLN A 239 -10.17 3.33 -4.72
C GLN A 239 -9.98 2.97 -6.20
N TYR A 240 -11.04 2.97 -7.01
CA TYR A 240 -10.99 2.59 -8.43
C TYR A 240 -10.68 3.77 -9.37
N ILE A 241 -10.36 4.95 -8.83
CA ILE A 241 -9.92 6.13 -9.60
C ILE A 241 -8.47 5.91 -10.07
N PRO A 242 -8.20 5.78 -11.39
CA PRO A 242 -6.84 5.67 -11.90
C PRO A 242 -6.03 6.93 -11.59
N ARG A 243 -4.75 6.75 -11.23
CA ARG A 243 -3.82 7.82 -10.87
C ARG A 243 -2.42 7.56 -11.43
N GLY A 244 -1.58 8.59 -11.50
CA GLY A 244 -0.22 8.47 -12.06
C GLY A 244 -0.23 8.02 -13.53
N HIS A 245 0.71 7.12 -13.88
CA HIS A 245 0.85 6.60 -15.25
C HIS A 245 -0.37 5.79 -15.72
N TYR A 246 -1.23 5.32 -14.80
CA TYR A 246 -2.45 4.62 -15.17
C TYR A 246 -3.48 5.51 -15.88
N THR A 247 -3.29 6.83 -15.86
CA THR A 247 -4.18 7.77 -16.57
C THR A 247 -3.84 7.94 -18.05
N GLU A 248 -2.68 7.45 -18.49
CA GLU A 248 -2.12 7.75 -19.82
C GLU A 248 -2.80 7.00 -20.97
N THR A 249 -3.30 5.79 -20.75
CA THR A 249 -3.97 4.98 -21.79
C THR A 249 -5.17 4.24 -21.24
N GLU A 250 -6.14 3.91 -22.09
CA GLU A 250 -7.31 3.12 -21.67
C GLU A 250 -6.91 1.71 -21.21
N ASP A 251 -5.92 1.08 -21.84
CA ASP A 251 -5.41 -0.23 -21.42
C ASP A 251 -4.87 -0.18 -19.98
N LEU A 252 -4.12 0.87 -19.62
CA LEU A 252 -3.60 1.04 -18.25
C LEU A 252 -4.73 1.37 -17.25
N LYS A 253 -5.73 2.18 -17.63
CA LYS A 253 -6.91 2.44 -16.77
C LYS A 253 -7.69 1.15 -16.49
N ASN A 254 -7.90 0.33 -17.52
CA ASN A 254 -8.61 -0.94 -17.44
C ASN A 254 -7.84 -1.97 -16.60
N TYR A 255 -6.53 -2.05 -16.83
CA TYR A 255 -5.63 -2.87 -16.03
C TYR A 255 -5.65 -2.49 -14.55
N PHE A 256 -5.52 -1.19 -14.25
CA PHE A 256 -5.61 -0.68 -12.88
C PHE A 256 -6.90 -1.13 -12.20
N LYS A 257 -8.07 -0.90 -12.83
CA LYS A 257 -9.35 -1.29 -12.24
C LYS A 257 -9.48 -2.80 -12.03
N SER A 258 -9.04 -3.62 -12.99
CA SER A 258 -9.06 -5.08 -12.85
C SER A 258 -8.14 -5.57 -11.72
N MET A 259 -6.94 -5.00 -11.60
CA MET A 259 -6.00 -5.36 -10.54
C MET A 259 -6.48 -4.87 -9.17
N MET A 260 -7.10 -3.68 -9.10
CA MET A 260 -7.74 -3.18 -7.88
C MET A 260 -8.88 -4.10 -7.43
N TRP A 261 -9.73 -4.55 -8.35
CA TRP A 261 -10.79 -5.53 -8.05
C TRP A 261 -10.20 -6.81 -7.42
N TYR A 262 -9.19 -7.41 -8.06
CA TYR A 262 -8.59 -8.64 -7.55
C TYR A 262 -7.76 -8.49 -6.27
N GLY A 263 -7.26 -7.28 -6.00
CA GLY A 263 -6.48 -7.00 -4.81
C GLY A 263 -7.27 -6.51 -3.61
N ARG A 264 -8.51 -6.02 -3.80
CA ARG A 264 -9.30 -5.47 -2.69
C ARG A 264 -10.32 -6.45 -2.14
N LEU A 265 -10.98 -7.19 -3.02
CA LEU A 265 -12.07 -8.08 -2.63
C LEU A 265 -11.53 -9.28 -1.86
N THR A 266 -12.06 -9.47 -0.65
CA THR A 266 -11.63 -10.50 0.29
C THR A 266 -12.73 -11.53 0.46
N PHE A 267 -12.37 -12.81 0.30
CA PHE A 267 -13.19 -13.94 0.69
C PHE A 267 -12.91 -14.25 2.17
N ARG A 268 -13.71 -13.67 3.06
CA ARG A 268 -13.45 -13.64 4.51
C ARG A 268 -13.67 -15.02 5.12
N LEU A 269 -12.73 -15.43 5.97
CA LEU A 269 -12.76 -16.74 6.63
C LEU A 269 -13.87 -16.85 7.68
N LYS A 270 -14.42 -15.72 8.13
CA LYS A 270 -15.60 -15.71 9.02
C LYS A 270 -16.87 -16.21 8.33
N ASP A 271 -16.91 -16.17 6.99
CA ASP A 271 -18.03 -16.63 6.18
C ASP A 271 -17.62 -17.92 5.44
N GLU A 272 -18.36 -18.99 5.73
CA GLU A 272 -18.04 -20.31 5.19
C GLU A 272 -18.23 -20.37 3.67
N ASP A 273 -19.25 -19.68 3.13
CA ASP A 273 -19.53 -19.68 1.69
C ASP A 273 -18.53 -18.83 0.91
N GLU A 274 -18.03 -17.73 1.49
CA GLU A 274 -16.86 -17.01 0.96
C GLU A 274 -15.61 -17.91 0.98
N THR A 275 -15.41 -18.70 2.03
CA THR A 275 -14.28 -19.64 2.11
C THR A 275 -14.38 -20.75 1.06
N ARG A 276 -15.60 -21.24 0.76
CA ARG A 276 -15.84 -22.15 -0.36
C ARG A 276 -15.42 -21.53 -1.70
N SER A 277 -15.77 -20.26 -1.94
CA SER A 277 -15.33 -19.53 -3.14
C SER A 277 -13.80 -19.49 -3.25
N ALA A 278 -13.09 -19.20 -2.15
CA ALA A 278 -11.64 -19.19 -2.10
C ALA A 278 -11.00 -20.55 -2.45
N VAL A 279 -11.56 -21.65 -1.93
CA VAL A 279 -11.09 -23.01 -2.27
C VAL A 279 -11.34 -23.35 -3.73
N LEU A 280 -12.49 -22.98 -4.30
CA LEU A 280 -12.78 -23.19 -5.72
C LEU A 280 -11.84 -22.36 -6.62
N ILE A 281 -11.44 -21.15 -6.21
CA ILE A 281 -10.40 -20.38 -6.92
C ILE A 281 -9.07 -21.12 -6.89
N ASN A 282 -8.69 -21.70 -5.73
CA ASN A 282 -7.46 -22.47 -5.59
C ASN A 282 -7.46 -23.69 -6.54
N LEU A 283 -8.58 -24.40 -6.65
CA LEU A 283 -8.71 -25.51 -7.58
C LEU A 283 -8.64 -25.08 -9.05
N ALA A 284 -9.24 -23.94 -9.39
CA ALA A 284 -9.17 -23.38 -10.74
C ALA A 284 -7.74 -22.97 -11.13
N LEU A 285 -6.96 -22.45 -10.17
CA LEU A 285 -5.54 -22.18 -10.37
C LEU A 285 -4.73 -23.46 -10.63
N ASN A 286 -5.13 -24.60 -10.06
CA ASN A 286 -4.47 -25.89 -10.30
C ASN A 286 -4.80 -26.51 -11.67
N GLN A 287 -5.66 -25.89 -12.49
CA GLN A 287 -5.98 -26.38 -13.83
C GLN A 287 -5.07 -25.77 -14.90
N GLY A 288 -4.59 -26.62 -15.80
CA GLY A 288 -3.73 -26.22 -16.92
C GLY A 288 -2.56 -25.33 -16.48
N ASP A 289 -2.36 -24.24 -17.21
CA ASP A 289 -1.29 -23.26 -16.94
C ASP A 289 -1.76 -22.07 -16.07
N ASN A 290 -2.89 -22.20 -15.36
CA ASN A 290 -3.48 -21.08 -14.61
C ASN A 290 -2.58 -20.62 -13.47
N LEU A 291 -2.01 -21.55 -12.68
CA LEU A 291 -1.07 -21.21 -11.62
C LEU A 291 0.16 -20.52 -12.18
N GLN A 292 0.73 -21.02 -13.28
CA GLN A 292 1.90 -20.40 -13.91
C GLN A 292 1.57 -18.99 -14.42
N SER A 293 0.40 -18.81 -15.03
CA SER A 293 -0.10 -17.51 -15.50
C SER A 293 -0.32 -16.53 -14.35
N TRP A 294 -0.87 -17.01 -13.23
CA TRP A 294 -0.98 -16.23 -12.00
C TRP A 294 0.38 -15.88 -11.39
N GLU A 295 1.33 -16.83 -11.35
CA GLU A 295 2.70 -16.58 -10.87
C GLU A 295 3.42 -15.53 -11.73
N LYS A 296 3.21 -15.52 -13.05
CA LYS A 296 3.75 -14.48 -13.97
C LYS A 296 3.23 -13.07 -13.66
N LEU A 297 2.08 -12.94 -12.99
CA LEU A 297 1.58 -11.65 -12.51
C LEU A 297 2.04 -11.37 -11.08
N TYR A 298 1.96 -12.39 -10.22
CA TYR A 298 2.25 -12.25 -8.79
C TYR A 298 3.73 -11.96 -8.54
N GLN A 299 4.66 -12.68 -9.19
CA GLN A 299 6.08 -12.56 -8.90
C GLN A 299 6.65 -11.17 -9.28
N PRO A 300 6.38 -10.61 -10.48
CA PRO A 300 6.83 -9.26 -10.79
C PRO A 300 6.25 -8.22 -9.83
N THR A 301 4.94 -8.24 -9.59
CA THR A 301 4.32 -7.28 -8.66
C THR A 301 4.85 -7.42 -7.23
N ALA A 302 5.19 -8.63 -6.79
CA ALA A 302 5.84 -8.86 -5.50
C ALA A 302 7.28 -8.33 -5.46
N PHE A 303 8.02 -8.40 -6.57
CA PHE A 303 9.36 -7.82 -6.69
C PHE A 303 9.35 -6.29 -6.67
N PHE A 304 8.35 -5.65 -7.30
CA PHE A 304 8.21 -4.19 -7.28
C PHE A 304 7.83 -3.65 -5.90
N VAL A 305 6.76 -4.19 -5.29
CA VAL A 305 6.12 -3.55 -4.12
C VAL A 305 6.32 -4.34 -2.82
N GLY A 306 6.50 -5.66 -2.91
CA GLY A 306 6.58 -6.57 -1.77
C GLY A 306 5.52 -7.67 -1.81
N LYS A 307 5.66 -8.65 -0.91
CA LYS A 307 4.76 -9.81 -0.84
C LYS A 307 3.39 -9.42 -0.26
N SER A 308 2.38 -10.21 -0.61
CA SER A 308 1.09 -10.14 0.07
C SER A 308 1.19 -10.70 1.48
N ASP A 309 0.56 -10.03 2.46
CA ASP A 309 0.31 -10.58 3.79
C ASP A 309 -1.10 -11.17 3.95
N ASP A 310 -1.98 -10.99 2.95
CA ASP A 310 -3.26 -11.70 2.86
C ASP A 310 -3.07 -13.21 2.62
N LEU A 311 -4.08 -14.00 3.01
CA LEU A 311 -4.11 -15.42 2.67
C LEU A 311 -4.34 -15.56 1.16
N GLY A 312 -3.59 -16.45 0.52
CA GLY A 312 -3.72 -16.70 -0.92
C GLY A 312 -3.51 -18.15 -1.28
N TYR A 313 -3.17 -18.39 -2.54
CA TYR A 313 -2.92 -19.74 -3.07
C TYR A 313 -1.89 -20.52 -2.22
N PHE A 314 -0.78 -19.86 -1.88
CA PHE A 314 0.33 -20.49 -1.14
C PHE A 314 -0.01 -20.85 0.32
N GLN A 315 -1.01 -20.23 0.95
CA GLN A 315 -1.49 -20.61 2.27
C GLN A 315 -2.56 -21.71 2.20
N TYR A 316 -3.45 -21.65 1.20
CA TYR A 316 -4.59 -22.58 1.12
C TYR A 316 -4.19 -23.93 0.52
N GLN A 317 -3.34 -23.96 -0.52
CA GLN A 317 -2.97 -25.19 -1.22
C GLN A 317 -2.33 -26.25 -0.29
N PRO A 318 -1.38 -25.91 0.61
CA PRO A 318 -0.82 -26.90 1.54
C PRO A 318 -1.86 -27.46 2.51
N LEU A 319 -2.84 -26.64 2.94
CA LEU A 319 -3.92 -27.10 3.81
C LEU A 319 -4.86 -28.05 3.08
N LEU A 320 -5.23 -27.74 1.84
CA LEU A 320 -6.03 -28.60 0.98
C LEU A 320 -5.33 -29.95 0.78
N LYS A 321 -4.04 -29.95 0.43
CA LYS A 321 -3.23 -31.16 0.28
C LYS A 321 -3.19 -32.01 1.56
N LYS A 322 -3.04 -31.37 2.73
CA LYS A 322 -3.00 -32.07 4.02
C LYS A 322 -4.33 -32.72 4.40
N VAL A 323 -5.45 -32.16 3.97
CA VAL A 323 -6.80 -32.63 4.36
C VAL A 323 -7.39 -33.60 3.33
N TYR A 324 -7.20 -33.30 2.05
CA TYR A 324 -7.84 -34.02 0.94
C TYR A 324 -6.87 -34.86 0.10
N GLY A 325 -5.55 -34.67 0.24
CA GLY A 325 -4.52 -35.33 -0.58
C GLY A 325 -4.12 -34.49 -1.82
N ASP A 326 -3.29 -35.07 -2.69
CA ASP A 326 -2.67 -34.35 -3.82
C ASP A 326 -3.65 -33.91 -4.92
N LYS A 327 -4.74 -34.66 -5.11
CA LYS A 327 -5.76 -34.36 -6.12
C LYS A 327 -7.11 -34.22 -5.44
N VAL A 328 -7.56 -32.98 -5.30
CA VAL A 328 -8.86 -32.64 -4.72
C VAL A 328 -9.88 -32.51 -5.85
N SER A 329 -10.91 -33.36 -5.84
CA SER A 329 -12.03 -33.26 -6.77
C SER A 329 -13.20 -32.48 -6.18
N LEU A 330 -14.04 -31.90 -7.06
CA LEU A 330 -15.22 -31.14 -6.65
C LEU A 330 -16.23 -32.00 -5.86
N SER A 331 -16.40 -33.27 -6.24
CA SER A 331 -17.28 -34.21 -5.55
C SER A 331 -16.80 -34.51 -4.12
N GLN A 332 -15.49 -34.63 -3.91
CA GLN A 332 -14.92 -34.80 -2.57
C GLN A 332 -15.13 -33.57 -1.69
N LEU A 333 -15.02 -32.36 -2.23
CA LEU A 333 -15.30 -31.13 -1.49
C LEU A 333 -16.77 -31.03 -1.07
N ALA A 334 -17.69 -31.34 -1.99
CA ALA A 334 -19.12 -31.26 -1.74
C ALA A 334 -19.65 -32.37 -0.83
N GLY A 335 -19.01 -33.55 -0.84
CA GLY A 335 -19.50 -34.75 -0.15
C GLY A 335 -18.90 -35.03 1.23
N ASP A 336 -17.74 -34.46 1.59
CA ASP A 336 -17.03 -34.79 2.84
C ASP A 336 -17.03 -33.60 3.83
N SER A 337 -18.12 -33.48 4.58
CA SER A 337 -18.31 -32.42 5.59
C SER A 337 -17.26 -32.48 6.72
N ARG A 338 -16.76 -33.68 7.04
CA ARG A 338 -15.73 -33.87 8.08
C ARG A 338 -14.40 -33.29 7.64
N LYS A 339 -13.96 -33.57 6.41
CA LYS A 339 -12.76 -32.96 5.83
C LYS A 339 -12.93 -31.46 5.67
N TRP A 340 -14.12 -30.99 5.29
CA TRP A 340 -14.38 -29.57 5.17
C TRP A 340 -14.20 -28.84 6.50
N GLN A 341 -14.77 -29.38 7.60
CA GLN A 341 -14.56 -28.82 8.93
C GLN A 341 -13.07 -28.85 9.33
N ALA A 342 -12.38 -29.95 9.03
CA ALA A 342 -10.95 -30.08 9.30
C ALA A 342 -10.08 -29.07 8.53
N PHE A 343 -10.51 -28.66 7.33
CA PHE A 343 -9.90 -27.58 6.56
C PHE A 343 -10.15 -26.22 7.23
N LEU A 344 -11.41 -25.90 7.58
CA LEU A 344 -11.76 -24.65 8.25
C LEU A 344 -10.98 -24.45 9.56
N ASP A 345 -10.87 -25.50 10.38
CA ASP A 345 -10.15 -25.44 11.65
C ASP A 345 -8.65 -25.18 11.48
N ARG A 346 -8.06 -25.65 10.37
CA ARG A 346 -6.67 -25.35 10.01
C ARG A 346 -6.54 -23.93 9.44
N ALA A 347 -7.46 -23.52 8.58
CA ALA A 347 -7.47 -22.18 7.99
C ALA A 347 -7.61 -21.10 9.06
N ARG A 348 -8.43 -21.32 10.11
CA ARG A 348 -8.61 -20.39 11.24
C ARG A 348 -7.32 -20.11 12.01
N LYS A 349 -6.39 -21.07 12.01
CA LYS A 349 -5.06 -20.99 12.64
C LYS A 349 -4.02 -20.28 11.78
N LEU A 350 -4.33 -19.93 10.53
CA LEU A 350 -3.46 -19.08 9.72
C LEU A 350 -3.42 -17.67 10.31
N ASN A 351 -2.27 -17.01 10.21
CA ASN A 351 -2.14 -15.64 10.69
C ASN A 351 -2.95 -14.70 9.78
N PRO A 352 -3.69 -13.74 10.35
CA PRO A 352 -4.36 -12.70 9.58
C PRO A 352 -3.35 -11.76 8.89
N PRO A 353 -3.79 -10.97 7.89
CA PRO A 353 -2.96 -9.90 7.35
C PRO A 353 -2.63 -8.87 8.44
N ALA A 354 -1.40 -8.37 8.42
CA ALA A 354 -0.94 -7.34 9.33
C ALA A 354 -1.58 -5.98 8.97
N ILE A 355 -1.76 -5.72 7.67
CA ILE A 355 -2.36 -4.49 7.14
C ILE A 355 -3.83 -4.74 6.80
N ASN A 356 -4.72 -3.88 7.32
CA ASN A 356 -6.13 -3.90 6.98
C ASN A 356 -6.37 -3.06 5.73
N SER A 357 -7.11 -3.60 4.78
CA SER A 357 -7.46 -2.87 3.56
C SER A 357 -8.92 -2.96 3.18
N ILE A 358 -9.76 -3.46 4.09
CA ILE A 358 -11.22 -3.44 3.95
C ILE A 358 -11.83 -2.45 4.95
N PRO A 359 -12.95 -1.80 4.59
CA PRO A 359 -13.73 -1.03 5.55
C PRO A 359 -14.19 -1.93 6.70
N ILE A 360 -13.82 -1.56 7.92
CA ILE A 360 -14.31 -2.18 9.15
C ILE A 360 -14.86 -1.09 10.05
N PHE A 361 -15.78 -1.47 10.93
CA PHE A 361 -16.34 -0.56 11.89
C PHE A 361 -15.38 -0.27 13.03
N ASP A 362 -15.78 0.72 13.83
CA ASP A 362 -15.16 1.02 15.11
C ASP A 362 -15.05 -0.25 15.97
N GLU A 363 -14.05 -0.30 16.83
CA GLU A 363 -13.81 -1.45 17.68
C GLU A 363 -14.94 -1.73 18.68
N THR A 364 -15.80 -0.75 18.97
CA THR A 364 -16.98 -0.97 19.80
C THR A 364 -18.01 -1.88 19.11
N ILE A 365 -18.04 -1.88 17.78
CA ILE A 365 -18.95 -2.70 16.96
C ILE A 365 -18.24 -3.98 16.51
N GLN A 366 -16.98 -3.85 16.07
CA GLN A 366 -16.16 -4.96 15.58
C GLN A 366 -14.84 -5.02 16.36
N PRO A 367 -14.84 -5.53 17.61
CA PRO A 367 -13.66 -5.52 18.48
C PRO A 367 -12.54 -6.41 17.91
N ASP A 368 -12.91 -7.56 17.34
CA ASP A 368 -11.97 -8.50 16.74
C ASP A 368 -11.65 -8.13 15.28
N ARG A 369 -10.70 -7.23 15.10
CA ARG A 369 -10.19 -6.83 13.76
C ARG A 369 -9.78 -8.05 12.95
N GLU A 370 -9.08 -8.99 13.57
CA GLU A 370 -8.45 -10.09 12.87
C GLU A 370 -9.48 -11.03 12.27
N ARG A 371 -10.56 -11.32 13.01
CA ARG A 371 -11.71 -12.06 12.50
C ARG A 371 -12.36 -11.36 11.30
N GLU A 372 -12.48 -10.03 11.32
CA GLU A 372 -13.14 -9.28 10.24
C GLU A 372 -12.34 -9.27 8.94
N ILE A 373 -11.01 -9.16 9.04
CA ILE A 373 -10.14 -8.94 7.87
C ILE A 373 -9.50 -10.23 7.35
N LYS A 374 -9.46 -11.30 8.15
CA LYS A 374 -8.81 -12.56 7.77
C LYS A 374 -9.61 -13.22 6.64
N GLY A 375 -8.96 -13.40 5.50
CA GLY A 375 -9.58 -14.01 4.34
C GLY A 375 -8.61 -14.22 3.20
N PHE A 376 -9.10 -14.91 2.18
CA PHE A 376 -8.36 -15.16 0.95
C PHE A 376 -8.51 -13.99 -0.03
N ARG A 377 -7.44 -13.66 -0.75
CA ARG A 377 -7.47 -12.77 -1.91
C ARG A 377 -6.79 -13.39 -3.12
N PHE A 378 -7.36 -13.15 -4.30
CA PHE A 378 -6.80 -13.65 -5.55
C PHE A 378 -5.47 -12.96 -5.89
N MET A 379 -5.40 -11.63 -5.77
CA MET A 379 -4.18 -10.83 -5.93
C MET A 379 -3.94 -9.95 -4.71
N GLY A 380 -3.77 -10.55 -3.52
CA GLY A 380 -3.75 -9.86 -2.22
C GLY A 380 -2.87 -8.61 -2.12
N GLN A 381 -3.22 -7.69 -1.22
CA GLN A 381 -2.54 -6.42 -1.11
C GLN A 381 -1.11 -6.57 -0.60
N ARG A 382 -0.24 -5.71 -1.09
CA ARG A 382 1.19 -5.81 -0.79
C ARG A 382 1.49 -5.16 0.54
N PHE A 383 2.28 -5.86 1.35
CA PHE A 383 2.74 -5.30 2.60
C PHE A 383 3.75 -4.18 2.32
N THR A 384 3.48 -3.00 2.85
CA THR A 384 4.38 -1.84 2.78
C THR A 384 4.67 -1.31 4.18
N LEU A 385 5.93 -0.95 4.44
CA LEU A 385 6.39 -0.54 5.77
C LEU A 385 5.64 0.67 6.31
N ASP A 386 5.39 1.65 5.46
CA ASP A 386 4.69 2.89 5.80
C ASP A 386 3.21 2.65 6.11
N ALA A 387 2.51 1.79 5.37
CA ALA A 387 1.14 1.41 5.73
C ALA A 387 1.10 0.71 7.09
N SER A 388 2.11 -0.11 7.40
CA SER A 388 2.28 -0.74 8.72
C SER A 388 2.51 0.28 9.84
N VAL A 389 3.31 1.33 9.59
CA VAL A 389 3.51 2.48 10.50
C VAL A 389 2.20 3.23 10.70
N PHE A 390 1.54 3.64 9.62
CA PHE A 390 0.30 4.41 9.68
C PHE A 390 -0.81 3.68 10.43
N GLN A 391 -1.06 2.40 10.16
CA GLN A 391 -2.10 1.65 10.86
C GLN A 391 -1.86 1.48 12.36
N ARG A 392 -0.61 1.57 12.80
CA ARG A 392 -0.24 1.52 14.23
C ARG A 392 -0.32 2.86 14.93
N LEU A 393 -0.47 3.94 14.17
CA LEU A 393 -0.48 5.29 14.69
C LEU A 393 -1.84 5.99 14.51
N ILE A 394 -2.88 5.33 13.99
CA ILE A 394 -4.25 5.89 13.89
C ILE A 394 -5.19 5.34 14.97
N TYR A 395 -6.40 5.92 15.05
CA TYR A 395 -7.35 5.83 16.17
C TYR A 395 -7.45 4.46 16.85
N ARG A 396 -7.69 3.38 16.09
CA ARG A 396 -7.85 2.03 16.66
C ARG A 396 -6.64 1.54 17.48
N LYS A 397 -5.46 2.14 17.31
CA LYS A 397 -4.24 1.80 18.04
C LYS A 397 -3.78 2.89 19.00
N VAL A 398 -4.08 4.17 18.73
CA VAL A 398 -3.61 5.30 19.56
C VAL A 398 -4.67 5.91 20.49
N ARG A 399 -5.96 5.57 20.30
CA ARG A 399 -7.12 6.11 21.04
C ARG A 399 -7.29 7.62 20.89
N GLU A 400 -8.23 8.19 21.63
CA GLU A 400 -8.46 9.63 21.71
C GLU A 400 -7.28 10.35 22.38
N ASN A 401 -7.18 11.66 22.13
CA ASN A 401 -6.36 12.57 22.93
C ASN A 401 -7.16 13.09 24.15
N PRO A 402 -6.56 13.90 25.05
CA PRO A 402 -7.28 14.45 26.22
C PRO A 402 -8.48 15.34 25.89
N GLN A 403 -8.61 15.79 24.64
CA GLN A 403 -9.75 16.57 24.15
C GLN A 403 -10.88 15.67 23.60
N GLY A 404 -10.71 14.34 23.60
CA GLY A 404 -11.67 13.39 23.05
C GLY A 404 -11.62 13.29 21.52
N GLU A 405 -10.62 13.86 20.86
CA GLU A 405 -10.48 13.82 19.41
C GLU A 405 -9.86 12.50 18.96
N ARG A 406 -10.23 12.02 17.76
CA ARG A 406 -9.73 10.77 17.18
C ARG A 406 -8.69 11.05 16.09
N ARG A 407 -7.56 10.34 16.11
CA ARG A 407 -6.55 10.38 15.04
C ARG A 407 -6.96 9.54 13.84
N MET A 408 -7.84 10.07 12.98
CA MET A 408 -8.41 9.32 11.86
C MET A 408 -7.47 9.17 10.66
N LEU A 409 -6.49 10.07 10.51
CA LEU A 409 -5.52 10.05 9.42
C LEU A 409 -4.10 10.13 9.97
N PRO A 410 -3.13 9.43 9.35
CA PRO A 410 -1.73 9.56 9.70
C PRO A 410 -1.11 10.87 9.20
N LYS A 411 0.13 11.13 9.60
CA LYS A 411 0.96 12.21 9.06
C LYS A 411 2.14 11.61 8.30
N GLY A 412 2.55 12.20 7.18
CA GLY A 412 3.76 11.77 6.46
C GLY A 412 5.02 11.70 7.34
N LEU A 413 5.09 12.57 8.36
CA LEU A 413 6.16 12.60 9.38
C LEU A 413 6.23 11.33 10.26
N ASP A 414 5.15 10.54 10.37
CA ASP A 414 5.14 9.32 11.17
C ASP A 414 6.21 8.32 10.68
N ILE A 415 6.47 8.26 9.38
CA ILE A 415 7.39 7.30 8.77
C ILE A 415 8.85 7.64 9.06
N PRO A 416 9.37 8.85 8.75
CA PRO A 416 10.74 9.20 9.11
C PRO A 416 10.92 9.20 10.63
N ALA A 417 9.91 9.56 11.43
CA ALA A 417 9.97 9.43 12.89
C ALA A 417 10.14 7.97 13.33
N ALA A 418 9.35 7.04 12.77
CA ALA A 418 9.48 5.61 13.02
C ALA A 418 10.83 5.05 12.54
N MET A 419 11.43 5.62 11.49
CA MET A 419 12.75 5.25 10.99
C MET A 419 13.92 5.89 11.78
N GLY A 420 13.62 6.69 12.81
CA GLY A 420 14.61 7.24 13.74
C GLY A 420 14.98 8.71 13.50
N SER A 421 14.17 9.46 12.74
CA SER A 421 14.31 10.92 12.63
C SER A 421 13.82 11.60 13.90
N GLU A 422 14.74 12.19 14.66
CA GLU A 422 14.38 12.96 15.86
C GLU A 422 13.65 14.26 15.50
N GLU A 423 14.04 14.93 14.41
CA GLU A 423 13.33 16.13 13.96
C GLU A 423 11.88 15.85 13.54
N ALA A 424 11.63 14.76 12.80
CA ALA A 424 10.26 14.41 12.43
C ALA A 424 9.39 14.17 13.68
N TYR A 425 9.94 13.49 14.69
CA TYR A 425 9.25 13.27 15.96
C TYR A 425 9.03 14.57 16.75
N SER A 426 10.00 15.50 16.73
CA SER A 426 9.86 16.83 17.33
C SER A 426 8.71 17.62 16.70
N LEU A 427 8.63 17.65 15.36
CA LEU A 427 7.54 18.32 14.63
C LEU A 427 6.17 17.70 14.97
N LEU A 428 6.08 16.37 15.07
CA LEU A 428 4.86 15.69 15.49
C LEU A 428 4.44 16.08 16.92
N LYS A 429 5.41 16.27 17.83
CA LYS A 429 5.17 16.76 19.19
C LYS A 429 4.68 18.20 19.20
N GLU A 430 5.25 19.08 18.39
CA GLU A 430 4.79 20.47 18.21
C GLU A 430 3.35 20.52 17.69
N MET A 431 3.01 19.62 16.76
CA MET A 431 1.64 19.43 16.24
C MET A 431 0.69 18.78 17.24
N LYS A 432 1.15 18.41 18.44
CA LYS A 432 0.41 17.69 19.49
C LYS A 432 -0.05 16.28 19.09
N GLU A 433 0.49 15.71 18.01
CA GLU A 433 0.20 14.34 17.57
C GLU A 433 0.66 13.31 18.60
N THR A 434 1.67 13.63 19.41
CA THR A 434 2.14 12.74 20.49
C THR A 434 1.24 12.77 21.74
N LYS A 435 0.11 13.50 21.72
CA LYS A 435 -0.85 13.57 22.84
C LYS A 435 -1.94 12.50 22.78
N TYR A 436 -2.09 11.80 21.66
CA TYR A 436 -2.97 10.63 21.60
C TYR A 436 -2.44 9.52 22.51
N GLN A 437 -3.34 8.90 23.27
CA GLN A 437 -3.01 8.09 24.45
C GLN A 437 -1.86 7.09 24.24
N ASN A 438 -1.95 6.23 23.22
CA ASN A 438 -0.95 5.17 22.99
C ASN A 438 0.03 5.50 21.85
N TYR A 439 0.06 6.75 21.37
CA TYR A 439 0.92 7.14 20.26
C TYR A 439 2.42 6.98 20.59
N PRO A 440 2.94 7.50 21.72
CA PRO A 440 4.37 7.38 22.03
C PRO A 440 4.84 5.93 22.16
N GLU A 441 4.04 5.06 22.78
CA GLU A 441 4.36 3.65 22.97
C GLU A 441 4.37 2.90 21.64
N ASN A 442 3.38 3.15 20.77
CA ASN A 442 3.33 2.53 19.44
C ASN A 442 4.45 3.05 18.54
N MET A 443 4.79 4.34 18.60
CA MET A 443 5.94 4.90 17.89
C MET A 443 7.25 4.25 18.35
N THR A 444 7.43 4.05 19.66
CA THR A 444 8.62 3.39 20.21
C THR A 444 8.74 1.95 19.72
N LYS A 445 7.65 1.19 19.71
CA LYS A 445 7.62 -0.17 19.15
C LYS A 445 7.98 -0.19 17.67
N MET A 446 7.51 0.80 16.89
CA MET A 446 7.87 0.93 15.48
C MET A 446 9.35 1.27 15.28
N LYS A 447 9.90 2.20 16.06
CA LYS A 447 11.34 2.52 16.05
C LYS A 447 12.18 1.26 16.33
N GLN A 448 11.82 0.48 17.35
CA GLN A 448 12.51 -0.76 17.71
C GLN A 448 12.42 -1.83 16.61
N TYR A 449 11.23 -2.05 16.06
CA TYR A 449 11.02 -3.01 14.97
C TYR A 449 11.86 -2.65 13.74
N ILE A 450 11.83 -1.39 13.31
CA ILE A 450 12.55 -0.91 12.12
C ILE A 450 14.07 -0.97 12.33
N ALA A 451 14.56 -0.60 13.52
CA ALA A 451 15.97 -0.66 13.86
C ALA A 451 16.52 -2.11 13.89
N GLY A 452 15.65 -3.10 14.15
CA GLY A 452 16.00 -4.52 14.15
C GLY A 452 15.94 -5.21 12.79
N LEU A 453 15.55 -4.51 11.72
CA LEU A 453 15.45 -5.11 10.39
C LEU A 453 16.84 -5.38 9.79
N ASP A 454 17.02 -6.59 9.28
CA ASP A 454 18.24 -6.97 8.57
C ASP A 454 18.30 -6.43 7.14
N LYS A 455 19.49 -6.49 6.53
CA LYS A 455 19.72 -6.02 5.17
C LYS A 455 18.92 -6.82 4.14
N ALA A 456 18.68 -8.12 4.38
CA ALA A 456 17.87 -8.95 3.50
C ALA A 456 16.42 -8.46 3.43
N THR A 457 15.85 -8.05 4.55
CA THR A 457 14.50 -7.48 4.62
C THR A 457 14.43 -6.12 3.92
N TRP A 458 15.42 -5.25 4.11
CA TRP A 458 15.49 -3.97 3.41
C TRP A 458 15.66 -4.10 1.89
N SER A 459 16.25 -5.20 1.42
CA SER A 459 16.50 -5.45 0.00
C SER A 459 15.54 -6.44 -0.65
N GLN A 460 14.44 -6.82 0.03
CA GLN A 460 13.53 -7.87 -0.44
C GLN A 460 12.68 -7.50 -1.67
N SER A 461 12.59 -6.21 -2.02
CA SER A 461 11.84 -5.68 -3.17
C SER A 461 12.33 -4.27 -3.50
N LEU A 462 11.96 -3.74 -4.67
CA LEU A 462 12.33 -2.38 -5.08
C LEU A 462 11.75 -1.31 -4.15
N TYR A 463 10.51 -1.50 -3.66
CA TYR A 463 9.89 -0.60 -2.69
C TYR A 463 10.67 -0.50 -1.38
N TRP A 464 11.02 -1.64 -0.80
CA TRP A 464 11.81 -1.68 0.44
C TRP A 464 13.22 -1.12 0.24
N ASN A 465 13.82 -1.39 -0.92
CA ASN A 465 15.12 -0.85 -1.25
C ASN A 465 15.06 0.68 -1.40
N TRP A 466 14.01 1.21 -2.03
CA TRP A 466 13.77 2.65 -2.10
C TRP A 466 13.67 3.25 -0.70
N MET A 467 12.82 2.72 0.18
CA MET A 467 12.74 3.18 1.58
C MET A 467 14.10 3.13 2.29
N TYR A 468 14.90 2.09 2.02
CA TYR A 468 16.26 1.97 2.55
C TYR A 468 17.17 3.10 2.07
N THR A 469 17.08 3.49 0.79
CA THR A 469 17.87 4.62 0.24
C THR A 469 17.55 5.97 0.90
N LEU A 470 16.38 6.10 1.55
CA LEU A 470 15.99 7.33 2.24
C LEU A 470 16.58 7.46 3.66
N LEU A 471 17.07 6.38 4.26
CA LEU A 471 17.62 6.42 5.64
C LEU A 471 18.74 7.44 5.86
N PRO A 472 19.70 7.66 4.93
CA PRO A 472 20.76 8.65 5.13
C PRO A 472 20.25 10.10 5.22
N LEU A 473 19.06 10.41 4.68
CA LEU A 473 18.48 11.75 4.72
C LEU A 473 18.01 12.14 6.13
N ILE A 474 17.65 11.17 6.97
CA ILE A 474 17.16 11.44 8.32
C ILE A 474 18.26 11.43 9.38
N ARG A 475 19.53 11.36 8.98
CA ARG A 475 20.69 11.40 9.87
C ARG A 475 21.32 12.78 9.87
N GLU A 476 21.55 13.32 11.07
CA GLU A 476 22.31 14.54 11.28
C GLU A 476 23.74 14.42 10.73
N LYS A 477 24.27 15.53 10.21
CA LYS A 477 25.61 15.57 9.64
C LYS A 477 26.61 15.98 10.73
N ALA A 478 27.60 15.13 10.96
CA ALA A 478 28.63 15.35 11.96
C ALA A 478 29.63 16.45 11.55
N GLU A 479 30.59 16.73 12.43
CA GLU A 479 31.73 17.59 12.12
C GLU A 479 32.50 17.10 10.88
N GLY A 480 33.11 18.05 10.17
CA GLY A 480 33.80 17.81 8.89
C GLY A 480 32.89 17.87 7.66
N TYR A 481 31.56 17.84 7.83
CA TYR A 481 30.64 18.19 6.74
C TYR A 481 30.58 19.72 6.58
N PRO A 482 30.20 20.23 5.39
CA PRO A 482 30.02 21.67 5.18
C PRO A 482 29.14 22.30 6.27
N SER A 483 29.54 23.47 6.79
CA SER A 483 28.82 24.15 7.88
C SER A 483 27.32 24.32 7.62
N PHE A 484 26.94 24.60 6.38
CA PHE A 484 25.53 24.78 6.02
C PHE A 484 24.68 23.51 6.18
N MET A 485 25.29 22.32 6.22
CA MET A 485 24.61 21.04 6.40
C MET A 485 24.42 20.64 7.86
N ARG A 486 25.03 21.37 8.80
CA ARG A 486 25.14 21.00 10.22
C ARG A 486 24.13 21.74 11.11
N ASN A 487 23.04 22.25 10.52
CA ASN A 487 22.02 23.04 11.22
C ASN A 487 20.61 22.49 10.99
N GLN A 488 19.68 22.98 11.81
CA GLN A 488 18.28 22.56 11.80
C GLN A 488 17.58 22.81 10.46
N ALA A 489 17.92 23.90 9.76
CA ALA A 489 17.33 24.21 8.47
C ALA A 489 17.69 23.12 7.43
N TRP A 490 18.94 22.62 7.47
CA TRP A 490 19.36 21.53 6.60
C TRP A 490 18.68 20.20 6.95
N VAL A 491 18.54 19.88 8.24
CA VAL A 491 17.79 18.69 8.68
C VAL A 491 16.35 18.73 8.16
N ARG A 492 15.70 19.90 8.21
CA ARG A 492 14.35 20.09 7.63
C ARG A 492 14.34 20.02 6.10
N LYS A 493 15.38 20.51 5.43
CA LYS A 493 15.54 20.36 3.98
C LYS A 493 15.65 18.89 3.59
N ASP A 494 16.47 18.11 4.28
CA ASP A 494 16.63 16.67 4.00
C ASP A 494 15.36 15.89 4.33
N LEU A 495 14.63 16.28 5.39
CA LEU A 495 13.31 15.74 5.69
C LEU A 495 12.28 16.07 4.59
N ASN A 496 12.35 17.26 3.99
CA ASN A 496 11.52 17.60 2.84
C ASN A 496 11.86 16.74 1.61
N THR A 497 13.16 16.53 1.33
CA THR A 497 13.62 15.59 0.28
C THR A 497 13.10 14.17 0.53
N TYR A 498 13.18 13.68 1.77
CA TYR A 498 12.64 12.38 2.18
C TYR A 498 11.15 12.29 1.86
N LEU A 499 10.36 13.28 2.28
CA LEU A 499 8.91 13.28 2.08
C LEU A 499 8.54 13.39 0.59
N GLY A 500 9.29 14.16 -0.18
CA GLY A 500 9.13 14.27 -1.64
C GLY A 500 9.28 12.91 -2.31
N SER A 501 10.40 12.23 -2.05
CA SER A 501 10.68 10.92 -2.65
C SER A 501 9.76 9.79 -2.13
N TRP A 502 9.36 9.84 -0.86
CA TRP A 502 8.33 8.94 -0.36
C TRP A 502 6.96 9.19 -1.03
N THR A 503 6.63 10.43 -1.37
CA THR A 503 5.38 10.74 -2.09
C THR A 503 5.42 10.18 -3.51
N GLU A 504 6.57 10.20 -4.17
CA GLU A 504 6.78 9.59 -5.50
C GLU A 504 6.57 8.05 -5.53
N LEU A 505 6.57 7.39 -4.36
CA LEU A 505 6.24 5.97 -4.20
C LEU A 505 4.73 5.69 -4.13
N LYS A 506 3.86 6.71 -4.06
CA LYS A 506 2.40 6.59 -3.80
C LYS A 506 1.53 7.06 -4.95
#